data_AF-A0AA88H1H3-F1
#
_entry.id   AF-A0AA88H1H3-F1
#
_cell.length_a   1.000
_cell.length_b   1.000
_cell.length_c   1.000
_cell.angle_alpha   90.00
_cell.angle_beta   90.00
_cell.angle_gamma   90.00
#
_symmetry.space_group_name_H-M   'P 1'
#
loop_
_entity.id
_entity.type
_entity.pdbx_description
1 polymer ?
#
loop_
_entity_poly.entity_id
_entity_poly.type
_entity_poly.pdbx_seq_one_letter_code
_entity_poly.pdbx_strand_id
1 'polypeptide(L)'
;MTKHTCKKLVPLSKEEYWKLVFTDEFDNFTAPYLKFKKVEPETLPSDNPKIIKRRVKVYPDYEIPSALLWYLGQSEFHYEDQQEKDLENHTLKSVTIPPVHGDYLSISSLQYIEEVDANSCYHVLETEIVCSAWGIGSLVESAICSGVDEGYNLLPKAVEAFIASKKSSPIVVDSNVDTAASVSTI
;
A
#
# COMPACT_ATOMS: atom_id res chain seq x y z
N MET A 1 7.10 18.48 14.10
CA MET A 1 7.53 17.07 14.17
C MET A 1 6.49 16.33 14.96
N THR A 2 5.65 15.62 14.24
CA THR A 2 4.59 14.76 14.77
C THR A 2 5.01 13.31 14.53
N LYS A 3 4.95 12.49 15.58
CA LYS A 3 5.07 11.03 15.47
C LYS A 3 3.68 10.43 15.59
N HIS A 4 3.34 9.53 14.69
CA HIS A 4 2.03 8.89 14.63
C HIS A 4 2.20 7.39 14.49
N THR A 5 1.38 6.61 15.20
CA THR A 5 1.42 5.15 15.12
C THR A 5 0.03 4.60 14.86
N CYS A 6 -0.10 3.81 13.81
CA CYS A 6 -1.28 3.03 13.49
C CYS A 6 -0.99 1.56 13.77
N LYS A 7 -1.91 0.89 14.47
CA LYS A 7 -1.87 -0.55 14.71
C LYS A 7 -3.21 -1.16 14.36
N LYS A 8 -3.23 -2.14 13.45
CA LYS A 8 -4.46 -2.75 12.92
C LYS A 8 -4.36 -4.26 12.90
N LEU A 9 -5.37 -4.93 13.46
CA LEU A 9 -5.47 -6.38 13.45
C LEU A 9 -5.86 -6.86 12.05
N VAL A 10 -5.12 -7.80 11.51
CA VAL A 10 -5.32 -8.38 10.17
C VAL A 10 -5.58 -9.88 10.33
N PRO A 11 -6.55 -10.46 9.60
CA PRO A 11 -6.95 -11.87 9.77
C PRO A 11 -6.06 -12.83 8.95
N LEU A 12 -4.75 -12.73 9.15
CA LEU A 12 -3.74 -13.63 8.60
C LEU A 12 -2.61 -13.82 9.60
N SER A 13 -1.94 -14.97 9.53
CA SER A 13 -0.65 -15.13 10.20
C SER A 13 0.36 -14.09 9.72
N LYS A 14 1.37 -13.81 10.54
CA LYS A 14 2.44 -12.87 10.20
C LYS A 14 3.15 -13.26 8.90
N GLU A 15 3.46 -14.54 8.72
CA GLU A 15 4.20 -15.05 7.56
C GLU A 15 3.38 -14.96 6.27
N GLU A 16 2.10 -15.32 6.33
CA GLU A 16 1.21 -15.22 5.16
C GLU A 16 1.01 -13.76 4.79
N TYR A 17 0.74 -12.91 5.78
CA TYR A 17 0.51 -11.49 5.52
C TYR A 17 1.74 -10.81 4.92
N TRP A 18 2.95 -11.07 5.45
CA TRP A 18 4.20 -10.47 4.95
C TRP A 18 4.50 -10.81 3.49
N LYS A 19 4.15 -12.03 3.06
CA LYS A 19 4.31 -12.48 1.67
C LYS A 19 3.36 -11.75 0.72
N LEU A 20 2.20 -11.33 1.21
CA LEU A 20 1.14 -10.70 0.42
C LEU A 20 1.30 -9.18 0.35
N VAL A 21 1.53 -8.53 1.49
CA VAL A 21 1.54 -7.07 1.60
C VAL A 21 2.78 -6.46 0.93
N PHE A 22 2.65 -5.24 0.41
CA PHE A 22 3.69 -4.53 -0.35
C PHE A 22 4.12 -5.25 -1.62
N THR A 23 3.14 -5.84 -2.31
CA THR A 23 3.31 -6.41 -3.65
C THR A 23 2.44 -5.62 -4.62
N ASP A 24 2.85 -5.55 -5.88
CA ASP A 24 2.12 -4.77 -6.88
C ASP A 24 0.68 -5.29 -7.05
N GLU A 25 0.48 -6.60 -6.94
CA GLU A 25 -0.85 -7.21 -6.99
C GLU A 25 -1.73 -6.77 -5.81
N PHE A 26 -1.19 -6.84 -4.59
CA PHE A 26 -1.92 -6.45 -3.39
C PHE A 26 -2.25 -4.97 -3.41
N ASP A 27 -1.28 -4.12 -3.75
CA ASP A 27 -1.44 -2.66 -3.77
C ASP A 27 -2.50 -2.26 -4.81
N ASN A 28 -2.44 -2.80 -6.02
CA ASN A 28 -3.43 -2.50 -7.06
C ASN A 28 -4.84 -3.00 -6.70
N PHE A 29 -4.97 -4.18 -6.09
CA PHE A 29 -6.27 -4.69 -5.67
C PHE A 29 -6.88 -3.88 -4.52
N THR A 30 -6.06 -3.53 -3.52
CA THR A 30 -6.53 -2.88 -2.29
C THR A 30 -6.70 -1.37 -2.41
N ALA A 31 -6.07 -0.72 -3.39
CA ALA A 31 -6.18 0.71 -3.65
C ALA A 31 -7.60 1.29 -3.51
N PRO A 32 -8.64 0.76 -4.19
CA PRO A 32 -10.00 1.31 -4.07
C PRO A 32 -10.59 1.13 -2.65
N TYR A 33 -10.21 0.08 -1.92
CA TYR A 33 -10.65 -0.14 -0.53
C TYR A 33 -9.99 0.82 0.44
N LEU A 34 -8.77 1.25 0.14
CA LEU A 34 -7.96 2.15 0.98
C LEU A 34 -8.19 3.63 0.63
N LYS A 35 -9.24 3.95 -0.13
CA LYS A 35 -9.53 5.29 -0.67
C LYS A 35 -8.38 5.86 -1.49
N PHE A 36 -7.80 5.05 -2.36
CA PHE A 36 -6.90 5.52 -3.41
C PHE A 36 -7.62 5.41 -4.76
N LYS A 37 -7.65 6.49 -5.53
CA LYS A 37 -8.17 6.48 -6.91
C LYS A 37 -7.31 5.56 -7.78
N LYS A 38 -6.00 5.59 -7.52
CA LYS A 38 -4.99 4.88 -8.29
C LYS A 38 -3.71 4.73 -7.48
N VAL A 39 -2.99 3.63 -7.74
CA VAL A 39 -1.60 3.44 -7.35
C VAL A 39 -0.79 3.01 -8.58
N GLU A 40 0.46 3.43 -8.65
CA GLU A 40 1.40 3.05 -9.71
C GLU A 40 2.69 2.55 -9.03
N PRO A 41 2.75 1.25 -8.67
CA PRO A 41 3.96 0.66 -8.10
C PRO A 41 4.96 0.32 -9.20
N GLU A 42 6.24 0.59 -8.92
CA GLU A 42 7.39 0.26 -9.75
C GLU A 42 8.45 -0.40 -8.86
N THR A 43 8.85 -1.63 -9.18
CA THR A 43 10.00 -2.27 -8.53
C THR A 43 11.30 -1.77 -9.15
N LEU A 44 12.24 -1.34 -8.30
CA LEU A 44 13.51 -0.77 -8.70
C LEU A 44 14.65 -1.78 -8.51
N PRO A 45 15.76 -1.65 -9.27
CA PRO A 45 16.97 -2.44 -9.02
C PRO A 45 17.47 -2.27 -7.59
N SER A 46 17.99 -3.36 -7.02
CA SER A 46 18.60 -3.38 -5.69
C SER A 46 19.89 -4.17 -5.75
N ASP A 47 20.96 -3.62 -5.19
CA ASP A 47 22.26 -4.30 -5.08
C ASP A 47 22.27 -5.34 -3.95
N ASN A 48 21.24 -5.34 -3.10
CA ASN A 48 21.10 -6.29 -2.00
C ASN A 48 19.88 -7.20 -2.25
N PRO A 49 20.06 -8.52 -2.43
CA PRO A 49 18.96 -9.45 -2.70
C PRO A 49 17.96 -9.59 -1.54
N LYS A 50 18.30 -9.12 -0.34
CA LYS A 50 17.40 -9.09 0.82
C LYS A 50 16.53 -7.84 0.89
N ILE A 51 16.78 -6.86 0.01
CA ILE A 51 16.05 -5.59 -0.03
C ILE A 51 15.32 -5.48 -1.36
N ILE A 52 14.00 -5.33 -1.30
CA ILE A 52 13.19 -4.95 -2.47
C ILE A 52 12.99 -3.44 -2.41
N LYS A 53 13.48 -2.72 -3.43
CA LYS A 53 13.25 -1.29 -3.58
C LYS A 53 12.05 -1.05 -4.47
N ARG A 54 11.17 -0.14 -4.07
CA ARG A 54 9.98 0.22 -4.84
C ARG A 54 9.81 1.72 -4.87
N ARG A 55 9.23 2.22 -5.95
CA ARG A 55 8.61 3.54 -6.00
C ARG A 55 7.12 3.33 -6.17
N VAL A 56 6.31 3.92 -5.30
CA VAL A 56 4.86 3.80 -5.38
C VAL A 56 4.28 5.19 -5.48
N LYS A 57 3.74 5.51 -6.65
CA LYS A 57 3.00 6.77 -6.83
C LYS A 57 1.55 6.55 -6.43
N VAL A 58 1.05 7.37 -5.51
CA VAL A 58 -0.28 7.22 -4.92
C VAL A 58 -1.13 8.44 -5.26
N TYR A 59 -2.37 8.20 -5.64
CA TYR A 59 -3.39 9.21 -5.93
C TYR A 59 -4.55 9.03 -4.94
N PRO A 60 -4.53 9.71 -3.79
CA PRO A 60 -5.56 9.55 -2.79
C PRO A 60 -6.93 10.03 -3.27
N ASP A 61 -7.98 9.35 -2.83
CA ASP A 61 -9.38 9.71 -3.06
C ASP A 61 -9.92 10.58 -1.92
N TYR A 62 -9.26 11.71 -1.72
CA TYR A 62 -9.67 12.73 -0.76
C TYR A 62 -9.86 14.06 -1.48
N GLU A 63 -10.90 14.80 -1.09
CA GLU A 63 -11.05 16.19 -1.51
C GLU A 63 -10.06 17.05 -0.73
N ILE A 64 -8.93 17.39 -1.36
CA ILE A 64 -7.99 18.37 -0.80
C ILE A 64 -8.49 19.77 -1.19
N PRO A 65 -8.65 20.69 -0.22
CA PRO A 65 -9.04 22.07 -0.52
C PRO A 65 -8.14 22.69 -1.60
N SER A 66 -8.74 23.38 -2.56
CA SER A 66 -8.01 23.97 -3.70
C SER A 66 -6.89 24.93 -3.28
N ALA A 67 -7.06 25.65 -2.16
CA ALA A 67 -6.02 26.50 -1.59
C ALA A 67 -4.78 25.70 -1.13
N LEU A 68 -4.99 24.49 -0.59
CA LEU A 68 -3.91 23.60 -0.17
C LEU A 68 -3.24 22.96 -1.39
N LEU A 69 -4.01 22.55 -2.41
CA LEU A 69 -3.47 22.09 -3.70
C LEU A 69 -2.60 23.17 -4.35
N TRP A 70 -3.10 24.41 -4.41
CA TRP A 70 -2.34 25.56 -4.94
C TRP A 70 -1.05 25.80 -4.14
N TYR A 71 -1.10 25.77 -2.81
CA TYR A 71 0.08 25.90 -1.95
C TYR A 71 1.11 24.79 -2.23
N LEU A 72 0.63 23.57 -2.51
CA LEU A 72 1.46 22.44 -2.90
C LEU A 72 1.82 22.44 -4.40
N GLY A 73 1.51 23.50 -5.15
CA GLY A 73 1.80 23.61 -6.58
C GLY A 73 1.14 22.53 -7.45
N GLN A 74 -0.02 22.00 -7.02
CA GLN A 74 -0.73 20.91 -7.67
C GLN A 74 -2.13 21.31 -8.12
N SER A 75 -2.62 20.66 -9.19
CA SER A 75 -4.04 20.66 -9.56
C SER A 75 -4.79 19.43 -9.02
N GLU A 76 -4.07 18.34 -8.75
CA GLU A 76 -4.56 17.12 -8.11
C GLU A 76 -3.48 16.58 -7.16
N PHE A 77 -3.90 16.14 -5.97
CA PHE A 77 -2.98 15.62 -4.97
C PHE A 77 -2.48 14.23 -5.35
N HIS A 78 -1.16 14.07 -5.37
CA HIS A 78 -0.49 12.78 -5.46
C HIS A 78 0.86 12.85 -4.75
N TYR A 79 1.42 11.70 -4.38
CA TYR A 79 2.75 11.63 -3.80
C TYR A 79 3.49 10.38 -4.26
N GLU A 80 4.80 10.36 -4.08
CA GLU A 80 5.63 9.18 -4.36
C GLU A 80 6.23 8.66 -3.08
N ASP A 81 6.00 7.39 -2.76
CA ASP A 81 6.73 6.70 -1.70
C ASP A 81 7.93 5.97 -2.29
N GLN A 82 9.12 6.32 -1.82
CA GLN A 82 10.29 5.47 -2.00
C GLN A 82 10.34 4.47 -0.87
N GLN A 83 10.25 3.18 -1.20
CA GLN A 83 10.11 2.10 -0.23
C GLN A 83 11.29 1.15 -0.29
N GLU A 84 11.73 0.68 0.87
CA GLU A 84 12.71 -0.40 1.03
C GLU A 84 12.11 -1.49 1.91
N LYS A 85 11.75 -2.63 1.30
CA LYS A 85 11.23 -3.82 1.99
C LYS A 85 12.40 -4.74 2.34
N ASP A 86 12.67 -4.87 3.63
CA ASP A 86 13.68 -5.75 4.19
C ASP A 86 13.09 -7.14 4.45
N LEU A 87 13.53 -8.11 3.66
CA LEU A 87 13.05 -9.49 3.70
C LEU A 87 13.57 -10.28 4.91
N GLU A 88 14.64 -9.82 5.57
CA GLU A 88 15.23 -10.48 6.74
C GLU A 88 14.64 -9.92 8.03
N ASN A 89 14.55 -8.59 8.14
CA ASN A 89 14.00 -7.93 9.32
C ASN A 89 12.47 -7.85 9.32
N HIS A 90 11.81 -8.21 8.20
CA HIS A 90 10.36 -8.09 8.01
C HIS A 90 9.85 -6.66 8.27
N THR A 91 10.56 -5.68 7.70
CA THR A 91 10.21 -4.26 7.81
C THR A 91 10.13 -3.61 6.44
N LEU A 92 9.30 -2.58 6.31
CA LEU A 92 9.27 -1.71 5.16
C LEU A 92 9.53 -0.29 5.65
N LYS A 93 10.60 0.33 5.16
CA LYS A 93 10.86 1.75 5.37
C LYS A 93 10.35 2.52 4.17
N SER A 94 9.75 3.67 4.39
CA SER A 94 9.42 4.59 3.29
C SER A 94 9.82 6.02 3.58
N VAL A 95 10.12 6.75 2.50
CA VAL A 95 10.20 8.21 2.49
C VAL A 95 9.21 8.69 1.45
N THR A 96 8.26 9.52 1.87
CA THR A 96 7.30 10.12 0.97
C THR A 96 7.89 11.40 0.41
N ILE A 97 7.96 11.46 -0.91
CA ILE A 97 8.39 12.62 -1.67
C ILE A 97 7.14 13.38 -2.08
N PRO A 98 6.89 14.57 -1.49
CA PRO A 98 5.83 15.41 -1.97
C PRO A 98 6.23 15.98 -3.35
N PRO A 99 5.25 16.19 -4.23
CA PRO A 99 5.45 16.63 -5.62
C PRO A 99 6.02 18.04 -5.74
N VAL A 100 5.84 18.89 -4.73
CA VAL A 100 6.46 20.22 -4.63
C VAL A 100 6.85 20.46 -3.17
N HIS A 101 7.83 21.33 -2.92
CA HIS A 101 8.24 21.76 -1.58
C HIS A 101 8.83 20.66 -0.68
N GLY A 102 9.73 19.82 -1.22
CA GLY A 102 10.49 18.84 -0.42
C GLY A 102 11.25 19.44 0.78
N ASP A 103 11.54 20.75 0.75
CA ASP A 103 12.17 21.46 1.86
C ASP A 103 11.23 21.74 3.05
N TYR A 104 9.91 21.74 2.82
CA TYR A 104 8.92 22.10 3.84
C TYR A 104 8.15 20.94 4.43
N LEU A 105 8.09 19.79 3.75
CA LEU A 105 7.38 18.62 4.23
C LEU A 105 8.25 17.39 4.05
N SER A 106 8.55 16.74 5.17
CA SER A 106 9.21 15.44 5.21
C SER A 106 8.29 14.45 5.91
N ILE A 107 8.07 13.31 5.27
CA ILE A 107 7.33 12.19 5.84
C ILE A 107 8.19 10.95 5.65
N SER A 108 8.42 10.22 6.74
CA SER A 108 9.05 8.92 6.71
C SER A 108 8.20 7.93 7.49
N SER A 109 8.30 6.66 7.12
CA SER A 109 7.60 5.62 7.86
C SER A 109 8.41 4.35 8.02
N LEU A 110 8.06 3.61 9.08
CA LEU A 110 8.47 2.24 9.34
C LEU A 110 7.21 1.40 9.50
N GLN A 111 7.12 0.35 8.71
CA GLN A 111 6.05 -0.64 8.79
C GLN A 111 6.62 -2.00 9.15
N TYR A 112 5.92 -2.72 10.02
CA TYR A 112 6.30 -4.06 10.45
C TYR A 112 5.07 -4.84 10.95
N ILE A 113 5.24 -6.15 11.12
CA ILE A 113 4.16 -7.05 11.53
C ILE A 113 4.49 -7.69 12.88
N GLU A 114 3.59 -7.51 13.85
CA GLU A 114 3.64 -8.19 15.14
C GLU A 114 2.73 -9.42 15.12
N GLU A 115 3.26 -10.55 15.57
CA GLU A 115 2.50 -11.79 15.69
C GLU A 115 1.47 -11.69 16.82
N VAL A 116 0.29 -12.26 16.59
CA VAL A 116 -0.75 -12.42 17.62
C VAL A 116 -1.01 -13.90 17.85
N ASP A 117 -1.41 -14.60 16.79
CA ASP A 117 -1.59 -16.05 16.78
C ASP A 117 -1.46 -16.62 15.36
N ALA A 118 -1.76 -17.91 15.19
CA ALA A 118 -1.64 -18.61 13.92
C ALA A 118 -2.56 -18.08 12.80
N ASN A 119 -3.55 -17.24 13.10
CA ASN A 119 -4.53 -16.74 12.14
C ASN A 119 -4.65 -15.20 12.15
N SER A 120 -3.85 -14.52 12.96
CA SER A 120 -3.92 -13.07 13.09
C SER A 120 -2.58 -12.44 13.43
N CYS A 121 -2.42 -11.22 12.95
CA CYS A 121 -1.25 -10.39 13.25
C CYS A 121 -1.67 -8.92 13.31
N TYR A 122 -0.81 -8.08 13.89
CA TYR A 122 -0.96 -6.65 13.79
C TYR A 122 -0.07 -6.11 12.67
N HIS A 123 -0.67 -5.38 11.73
CA HIS A 123 0.07 -4.42 10.91
C HIS A 123 0.35 -3.18 11.76
N VAL A 124 1.62 -2.82 11.92
CA VAL A 124 2.04 -1.58 12.57
C VAL A 124 2.68 -0.64 11.56
N LEU A 125 2.22 0.60 11.54
CA LEU A 125 2.81 1.73 10.82
C LEU A 125 3.22 2.78 11.84
N GLU A 126 4.50 3.14 11.85
CA GLU A 126 5.03 4.30 12.54
C GLU A 126 5.39 5.36 11.50
N THR A 127 4.89 6.57 11.67
CA THR A 127 5.13 7.69 10.74
C THR A 127 5.72 8.87 11.48
N GLU A 128 6.74 9.48 10.91
CA GLU A 128 7.28 10.76 11.34
C GLU A 128 6.95 11.81 10.29
N ILE A 129 6.30 12.89 10.71
CA ILE A 129 5.86 13.98 9.84
C ILE A 129 6.49 15.26 10.35
N VAL A 130 7.16 15.99 9.45
CA VAL A 130 7.74 17.30 9.74
C VAL A 130 7.25 18.27 8.69
N CYS A 131 6.43 19.24 9.11
CA CYS A 131 6.06 20.37 8.26
C CYS A 131 6.62 21.68 8.82
N SER A 132 7.49 22.36 8.07
CA SER A 132 8.11 23.65 8.45
C SER A 132 7.38 24.87 7.87
N ALA A 133 6.20 24.67 7.26
CA ALA A 133 5.36 25.75 6.74
C ALA A 133 4.84 26.67 7.86
N TRP A 134 5.23 27.95 7.84
CA TRP A 134 4.85 28.93 8.85
C TRP A 134 3.33 29.16 8.87
N GLY A 135 2.71 29.06 10.06
CA GLY A 135 1.29 29.33 10.28
C GLY A 135 0.32 28.18 9.97
N ILE A 136 0.72 27.19 9.16
CA ILE A 136 -0.16 26.06 8.75
C ILE A 136 0.41 24.66 9.03
N GLY A 137 1.66 24.56 9.49
CA GLY A 137 2.35 23.26 9.63
C GLY A 137 1.60 22.23 10.49
N SER A 138 1.03 22.64 11.63
CA SER A 138 0.28 21.73 12.51
C SER A 138 -1.02 21.23 11.89
N LEU A 139 -1.68 22.06 11.07
CA LEU A 139 -2.89 21.67 10.35
C LEU A 139 -2.56 20.63 9.27
N VAL A 140 -1.45 20.82 8.55
CA VAL A 140 -0.95 19.86 7.55
C VAL A 140 -0.58 18.53 8.22
N GLU A 141 0.20 18.56 9.31
CA GLU A 141 0.57 17.37 10.07
C GLU A 141 -0.68 16.60 10.56
N SER A 142 -1.67 17.29 11.13
CA SER A 142 -2.93 16.68 11.59
C SER A 142 -3.77 16.10 10.47
N ALA A 143 -3.84 16.76 9.31
CA ALA A 143 -4.57 16.26 8.16
C ALA A 143 -3.95 14.97 7.61
N ILE A 144 -2.61 14.90 7.56
CA ILE A 144 -1.89 13.69 7.15
C ILE A 144 -2.16 12.55 8.13
N CYS A 145 -2.03 12.78 9.45
CA CYS A 145 -2.35 11.77 10.47
C CYS A 145 -3.77 11.22 10.30
N SER A 146 -4.75 12.11 10.06
CA SER A 146 -6.15 11.70 9.88
C SER A 146 -6.33 10.85 8.62
N GLY A 147 -5.70 11.23 7.50
CA GLY A 147 -5.74 10.44 6.26
C GLY A 147 -5.08 9.07 6.40
N VAL A 148 -3.97 9.00 7.15
CA VAL A 148 -3.30 7.73 7.50
C VAL A 148 -4.24 6.85 8.34
N ASP A 149 -4.85 7.39 9.39
CA ASP A 149 -5.80 6.65 10.23
C ASP A 149 -6.98 6.12 9.41
N GLU A 150 -7.57 6.96 8.57
CA GLU A 150 -8.68 6.58 7.70
C GLU A 150 -8.32 5.42 6.76
N GLY A 151 -7.19 5.51 6.06
CA GLY A 151 -6.73 4.45 5.17
C GLY A 151 -6.46 3.15 5.93
N TYR A 152 -5.73 3.21 7.04
CA TYR A 152 -5.37 2.02 7.82
C TYR A 152 -6.56 1.40 8.54
N ASN A 153 -7.59 2.16 8.91
CA ASN A 153 -8.84 1.61 9.44
C ASN A 153 -9.58 0.69 8.43
N LEU A 154 -9.30 0.85 7.13
CA LEU A 154 -9.91 0.05 6.07
C LEU A 154 -9.09 -1.19 5.71
N LEU A 155 -7.83 -1.24 6.14
CA LEU A 155 -6.88 -2.31 5.81
C LEU A 155 -7.39 -3.73 6.14
N PRO A 156 -7.99 -4.02 7.31
CA PRO A 156 -8.45 -5.37 7.62
C PRO A 156 -9.49 -5.86 6.59
N LYS A 157 -10.44 -5.00 6.22
CA LYS A 157 -11.47 -5.31 5.21
C LYS A 157 -10.87 -5.49 3.83
N ALA A 158 -9.87 -4.67 3.47
CA ALA A 158 -9.18 -4.80 2.19
C ALA A 158 -8.44 -6.14 2.08
N VAL A 159 -7.81 -6.59 3.18
CA VAL A 159 -7.15 -7.90 3.25
C VAL A 159 -8.16 -9.04 3.14
N GLU A 160 -9.29 -8.98 3.86
CA GLU A 160 -10.36 -9.98 3.76
C GLU A 160 -10.88 -10.10 2.32
N ALA A 161 -11.12 -8.97 1.65
CA ALA A 161 -11.55 -8.93 0.27
C ALA A 161 -10.51 -9.54 -0.69
N PHE A 162 -9.22 -9.26 -0.46
CA PHE A 162 -8.12 -9.84 -1.24
C PHE A 162 -8.06 -11.37 -1.08
N ILE A 163 -8.19 -11.87 0.14
CA ILE A 163 -8.20 -13.32 0.40
C ILE A 163 -9.40 -13.99 -0.28
N ALA A 164 -10.57 -13.36 -0.22
CA ALA A 164 -11.79 -13.88 -0.83
C ALA A 164 -11.68 -13.95 -2.37
N SER A 165 -11.04 -12.96 -3.00
CA SER A 165 -10.84 -12.94 -4.46
C SER A 165 -9.93 -14.08 -4.92
N LYS A 166 -8.89 -14.41 -4.14
CA LYS A 166 -7.98 -15.54 -4.40
C LYS A 166 -8.66 -16.91 -4.28
N LYS A 167 -9.56 -17.08 -3.31
CA LYS A 167 -10.31 -18.34 -3.13
C LYS A 167 -11.37 -18.58 -4.21
N SER A 168 -11.88 -17.50 -4.82
CA SER A 168 -12.94 -17.55 -5.82
C SER A 168 -12.44 -17.77 -7.25
N SER A 169 -11.14 -18.05 -7.43
CA SER A 169 -10.55 -18.43 -8.72
C SER A 169 -10.27 -19.94 -8.79
N PRO A 170 -11.27 -20.83 -8.98
CA PRO A 170 -11.02 -22.22 -9.32
C PRO A 170 -10.78 -22.38 -10.83
N ILE A 171 -9.57 -22.86 -11.15
CA ILE A 171 -9.18 -23.80 -12.22
C ILE A 171 -10.04 -23.78 -13.50
N VAL A 172 -9.49 -23.22 -14.59
CA VAL A 172 -9.86 -23.63 -15.96
C VAL A 172 -9.25 -25.03 -16.17
N VAL A 173 -10.06 -26.07 -16.01
CA VAL A 173 -9.73 -27.41 -16.50
C VAL A 173 -10.06 -27.41 -17.99
N ASP A 174 -9.04 -27.25 -18.83
CA ASP A 174 -9.16 -27.60 -20.25
C ASP A 174 -9.29 -29.13 -20.37
N SER A 175 -10.52 -29.62 -20.24
CA SER A 175 -10.88 -30.98 -20.61
C SER A 175 -11.21 -31.00 -22.10
N ASN A 176 -10.21 -31.15 -22.95
CA ASN A 176 -10.41 -31.64 -24.31
C ASN A 176 -9.35 -32.71 -24.61
N VAL A 177 -9.60 -33.92 -24.11
CA VAL A 177 -9.03 -35.16 -24.64
C VAL A 177 -10.15 -35.92 -25.32
N ASP A 178 -10.08 -35.93 -26.65
CA ASP A 178 -10.51 -36.93 -27.63
C ASP A 178 -11.77 -37.78 -27.38
N THR A 179 -12.78 -37.59 -28.23
CA THR A 179 -13.44 -38.73 -28.91
C THR A 179 -14.20 -38.30 -30.16
N ALA A 180 -13.69 -38.64 -31.35
CA ALA A 180 -14.52 -39.06 -32.48
C ALA A 180 -13.63 -39.77 -33.51
N ALA A 181 -13.66 -41.10 -33.42
CA ALA A 181 -13.14 -41.99 -34.44
C ALA A 181 -13.80 -41.74 -35.80
N SER A 182 -13.01 -42.04 -36.83
CA SER A 182 -13.34 -42.16 -38.23
C SER A 182 -14.59 -43.00 -38.52
N VAL A 183 -15.26 -42.67 -39.63
CA VAL A 183 -15.70 -43.54 -40.75
C VAL A 183 -16.91 -42.88 -41.44
N SER A 184 -16.76 -42.50 -42.71
CA SER A 184 -17.73 -42.91 -43.74
C SER A 184 -17.14 -42.75 -45.14
N THR A 185 -17.14 -43.87 -45.85
CA THR A 185 -16.95 -44.04 -47.29
C THR A 185 -18.13 -43.41 -48.04
N ILE A 186 -17.88 -42.74 -49.17
CA ILE A 186 -18.26 -43.06 -50.56
C ILE A 186 -17.58 -42.03 -51.46
#